data_AF-A0A0F9VCY2-F1
#
_entry.id   AF-A0A0F9VCY2-F1
#
_cell.length_a   1.000
_cell.length_b   1.000
_cell.length_c   1.000
_cell.angle_alpha   90.00
_cell.angle_beta   90.00
_cell.angle_gamma   90.00
#
_symmetry.space_group_name_H-M   'P 1'
#
loop_
_entity.id
_entity.type
_entity.pdbx_description
1 polymer ?
#
loop_
_entity_poly.entity_id
_entity_poly.type
_entity_poly.pdbx_seq_one_letter_code
_entity_poly.pdbx_strand_id
1 'polypeptide(L)'
;MATLNTLVIRETFKIDGVLTDLASVPVFTAEDSSLSGVIRDQDSAVVVAADTALTKIATGTYRTTFTESPNNYTYTYWIKWVYDGDTFYDEHSLAGSGAALTTTAKFKSYIGETSTTYDSLIDDLVNRATSALEAYCGHRFGEDTYRHIFDGDGTTSLFLPEFPVTKVSLLSVSLQDVIRVTNTSSDAWNAYVEVVESATDPSVSSTMNCVIQGGADDGSDALTLSSYTLTSLVAAINALAKGWSATLNVSNWGIWDAPELLPNPGLSCINKYAYVQTPYKSEIEFDIKGQRNPPYNGNVGELRLPVGFSEGKQNVVVRYTAGYPTVPDDLEQIAIDLINIYFRGRNKDLSVKSERLGDHSITHAEDARNIPKQIQVRLAPYKRWR
;
A
#
# COMPACT_ATOMS: atom_id res chain seq x y z
N MET A 1 13.63 -7.20 6.49
CA MET A 1 13.40 -5.75 6.37
C MET A 1 12.55 -5.58 5.14
N ALA A 2 11.39 -4.92 5.26
CA ALA A 2 10.62 -4.51 4.10
C ALA A 2 11.51 -3.64 3.20
N THR A 3 11.49 -3.88 1.90
CA THR A 3 12.31 -3.14 0.94
C THR A 3 11.73 -1.74 0.82
N LEU A 4 12.40 -0.70 1.31
CA LEU A 4 11.88 0.67 1.19
C LEU A 4 11.96 1.16 -0.26
N ASN A 5 10.88 1.73 -0.78
CA ASN A 5 10.84 2.34 -2.11
C ASN A 5 11.16 3.82 -2.04
N THR A 6 11.91 4.33 -3.02
CA THR A 6 12.14 5.77 -3.15
C THR A 6 10.97 6.42 -3.88
N LEU A 7 10.19 7.23 -3.17
CA LEU A 7 9.17 8.09 -3.74
C LEU A 7 9.79 9.43 -4.15
N VAL A 8 9.24 10.02 -5.21
CA VAL A 8 9.69 11.29 -5.77
C VAL A 8 8.56 12.30 -5.70
N ILE A 9 8.80 13.43 -5.04
CA ILE A 9 7.95 14.61 -5.13
C ILE A 9 8.62 15.56 -6.12
N ARG A 10 7.89 15.99 -7.13
CA ARG A 10 8.35 16.97 -8.12
C ARG A 10 7.31 18.06 -8.26
N GLU A 11 7.76 19.29 -8.09
CA GLU A 11 6.93 20.48 -8.27
C GLU A 11 7.45 21.38 -9.38
N THR A 12 6.52 21.89 -10.16
CA THR A 12 6.79 22.86 -11.22
C THR A 12 6.01 24.14 -10.97
N PHE A 13 6.72 25.24 -10.86
CA PHE A 13 6.15 26.57 -10.63
C PHE A 13 6.11 27.36 -11.94
N LYS A 14 4.94 27.90 -12.24
CA LYS A 14 4.72 28.75 -13.41
C LYS A 14 4.09 30.07 -13.01
N ILE A 15 4.66 31.17 -13.48
CA ILE A 15 4.10 32.52 -13.35
C ILE A 15 3.69 32.98 -14.75
N ASP A 16 2.44 33.39 -14.92
CA ASP A 16 1.86 33.76 -16.22
C ASP A 16 2.07 32.69 -17.32
N GLY A 17 2.08 31.41 -16.92
CA GLY A 17 2.27 30.27 -17.82
C GLY A 17 3.72 29.95 -18.19
N VAL A 18 4.70 30.71 -17.69
CA VAL A 18 6.14 30.49 -17.92
C VAL A 18 6.78 29.83 -16.71
N LEU A 19 7.66 28.84 -16.92
CA LEU A 19 8.43 28.23 -15.84
C LEU A 19 9.39 29.26 -15.22
N THR A 20 9.24 29.50 -13.92
CA THR A 20 9.93 30.59 -13.23
C THR A 20 10.62 30.08 -11.98
N ASP A 21 11.87 30.48 -11.80
CA ASP A 21 12.63 30.18 -10.58
C ASP A 21 12.10 30.99 -9.41
N LEU A 22 11.93 30.33 -8.26
CA LEU A 22 11.44 30.95 -7.04
C LEU A 22 12.56 31.73 -6.33
N ALA A 23 12.19 32.82 -5.66
CA ALA A 23 13.13 33.66 -4.91
C ALA A 23 13.72 32.94 -3.69
N SER A 24 12.94 32.05 -3.09
CA SER A 24 13.37 31.13 -2.04
C SER A 24 13.14 29.68 -2.46
N VAL A 25 13.90 28.77 -1.86
CA VAL A 25 13.70 27.34 -2.07
C VAL A 25 12.37 26.93 -1.42
N PRO A 26 11.47 26.24 -2.16
CA PRO A 26 10.22 25.78 -1.60
C PRO A 26 10.45 24.72 -0.53
N VAL A 27 9.60 24.73 0.51
CA VAL A 27 9.69 23.85 1.67
C VAL A 27 8.31 23.27 2.00
N PHE A 28 8.27 22.11 2.67
CA PHE A 28 7.01 21.54 3.16
C PHE A 28 6.51 22.30 4.39
N THR A 29 5.34 22.93 4.30
CA THR A 29 4.67 23.68 5.39
C THR A 29 3.22 24.01 5.00
N ALA A 30 2.27 23.95 5.92
CA ALA A 30 0.90 24.48 5.76
C ALA A 30 0.72 25.82 6.48
N GLU A 31 -0.36 26.54 6.15
CA GLU A 31 -0.62 27.91 6.61
C GLU A 31 -0.93 28.04 8.12
N ASP A 32 -1.50 27.02 8.78
CA ASP A 32 -2.05 27.15 10.14
C ASP A 32 -1.88 25.90 11.05
N SER A 33 -0.79 25.14 10.94
CA SER A 33 -0.49 24.07 11.91
C SER A 33 1.00 23.81 12.12
N SER A 34 1.36 23.27 13.28
CA SER A 34 2.74 22.96 13.69
C SER A 34 3.33 21.69 13.05
N LEU A 35 2.64 21.06 12.09
CA LEU A 35 3.07 19.81 11.48
C LEU A 35 2.63 19.76 10.01
N SER A 36 3.52 20.06 9.06
CA SER A 36 3.21 19.73 7.65
C SER A 36 4.46 19.46 6.85
N GLY A 37 5.10 18.34 7.17
CA GLY A 37 5.97 17.66 6.23
C GLY A 37 5.16 16.84 5.23
N VAL A 38 5.71 15.75 4.71
CA VAL A 38 4.92 14.80 3.90
C VAL A 38 4.19 13.87 4.87
N ILE A 39 2.86 13.85 4.81
CA ILE A 39 2.00 13.06 5.70
C ILE A 39 1.50 11.85 4.92
N ARG A 40 1.53 10.67 5.54
CA ARG A 40 0.86 9.47 5.03
C ARG A 40 -0.60 9.46 5.49
N ASP A 41 -1.54 9.34 4.57
CA ASP A 41 -2.97 9.52 4.85
C ASP A 41 -3.59 8.37 5.65
N GLN A 42 -2.97 7.19 5.64
CA GLN A 42 -3.52 5.97 6.25
C GLN A 42 -3.41 5.96 7.78
N ASP A 43 -2.37 6.59 8.32
CA ASP A 43 -2.05 6.58 9.74
C ASP A 43 -1.60 7.94 10.26
N SER A 44 -1.70 8.98 9.44
CA SER A 44 -1.28 10.36 9.74
C SER A 44 0.21 10.46 10.13
N ALA A 45 1.04 9.50 9.73
CA ALA A 45 2.47 9.53 10.03
C ALA A 45 3.19 10.58 9.18
N VAL A 46 4.10 11.33 9.79
CA VAL A 46 4.97 12.28 9.09
C VAL A 46 6.19 11.52 8.55
N VAL A 47 6.25 11.30 7.23
CA VAL A 47 7.32 10.53 6.54
C VAL A 47 8.48 11.40 6.08
N VAL A 48 8.26 12.69 5.89
CA VAL A 48 9.30 13.71 5.69
C VAL A 48 9.00 14.83 6.65
N ALA A 49 10.00 15.34 7.37
CA ALA A 49 9.78 16.42 8.33
C ALA A 49 9.36 17.75 7.66
N ALA A 50 8.60 18.58 8.38
CA ALA A 50 8.33 19.95 7.98
C ALA A 50 9.62 20.75 7.78
N ASP A 51 9.55 21.82 7.00
CA ASP A 51 10.67 22.69 6.60
C ASP A 51 11.78 21.98 5.80
N THR A 52 11.60 20.72 5.41
CA THR A 52 12.50 20.04 4.47
C THR A 52 12.43 20.75 3.12
N ALA A 53 13.58 21.26 2.67
CA ALA A 53 13.70 22.00 1.42
C ALA A 53 13.75 21.07 0.20
N LEU A 54 13.08 21.46 -0.89
CA LEU A 54 13.21 20.78 -2.17
C LEU A 54 14.50 21.22 -2.88
N THR A 55 15.07 20.33 -3.70
CA THR A 55 16.25 20.63 -4.50
C THR A 55 15.84 21.08 -5.90
N LYS A 56 16.36 22.22 -6.36
CA LYS A 56 16.14 22.70 -7.74
C LYS A 56 16.80 21.75 -8.73
N ILE A 57 16.05 21.30 -9.75
CA ILE A 57 16.54 20.38 -10.78
C ILE A 57 16.51 20.98 -12.20
N ALA A 58 15.64 21.95 -12.46
CA ALA A 58 15.56 22.70 -13.70
C ALA A 58 14.92 24.07 -13.43
N THR A 59 14.84 24.94 -14.44
CA THR A 59 14.13 26.21 -14.33
C THR A 59 12.69 25.97 -13.87
N GLY A 60 12.30 26.62 -12.78
CA GLY A 60 10.99 26.50 -12.14
C GLY A 60 10.61 25.09 -11.68
N THR A 61 11.56 24.14 -11.59
CA THR A 61 11.28 22.75 -11.21
C THR A 61 12.13 22.31 -10.03
N TYR A 62 11.48 21.82 -9.00
CA TYR A 62 12.09 21.40 -7.73
C TYR A 62 11.70 19.95 -7.41
N ARG A 63 12.57 19.23 -6.70
CA ARG A 63 12.41 17.80 -6.41
C ARG A 63 12.89 17.47 -5.00
N THR A 64 12.21 16.52 -4.35
CA THR A 64 12.78 15.77 -3.23
C THR A 64 12.48 14.28 -3.39
N THR A 65 13.12 13.46 -2.56
CA THR A 65 12.87 12.02 -2.50
C THR A 65 12.84 11.55 -1.05
N PHE A 66 11.98 10.58 -0.75
CA PHE A 66 11.96 9.91 0.54
C PHE A 66 11.76 8.41 0.34
N THR A 67 12.25 7.62 1.29
CA THR A 67 12.13 6.16 1.26
C THR A 67 11.05 5.73 2.21
N GLU A 68 10.07 4.97 1.73
CA GLU A 68 9.02 4.43 2.59
C GLU A 68 8.64 2.98 2.24
N SER A 69 8.04 2.28 3.20
CA SER A 69 7.59 0.90 3.02
C SER A 69 6.65 0.80 1.81
N PRO A 70 6.71 -0.28 1.00
CA PRO A 70 5.98 -0.32 -0.25
C PRO A 70 4.46 -0.29 -0.04
N ASN A 71 3.83 0.40 -1.00
CA ASN A 71 2.55 0.08 -1.62
C ASN A 71 1.25 0.51 -0.90
N ASN A 72 0.41 1.20 -1.68
CA ASN A 72 -0.95 1.70 -1.39
C ASN A 72 -1.10 2.92 -0.46
N TYR A 73 -0.02 3.50 0.04
CA TYR A 73 -0.15 4.78 0.76
C TYR A 73 -0.45 5.93 -0.18
N THR A 74 -1.25 6.85 0.31
CA THR A 74 -1.42 8.17 -0.28
C THR A 74 -0.77 9.14 0.69
N TYR A 75 -0.16 10.17 0.12
CA TYR A 75 0.58 11.15 0.89
C TYR A 75 0.04 12.52 0.57
N THR A 76 -0.43 13.23 1.59
CA THR A 76 -0.81 14.64 1.48
C THR A 76 0.34 15.50 1.98
N TYR A 77 0.65 16.56 1.25
CA TYR A 77 1.67 17.52 1.64
C TYR A 77 1.32 18.92 1.17
N TRP A 78 1.80 19.90 1.94
CA TRP A 78 1.65 21.32 1.62
C TRP A 78 3.02 21.90 1.28
N ILE A 79 3.06 22.74 0.25
CA ILE A 79 4.30 23.41 -0.16
C ILE A 79 4.13 24.91 -0.01
N LYS A 80 5.04 25.49 0.77
CA LYS A 80 5.23 26.93 0.91
C LYS A 80 6.28 27.40 -0.07
N TRP A 81 5.93 28.39 -0.87
CA TRP A 81 6.85 29.05 -1.79
C TRP A 81 6.66 30.56 -1.77
N VAL A 82 7.73 31.30 -2.13
CA VAL A 82 7.73 32.76 -2.12
C VAL A 82 8.08 33.27 -3.52
N TYR A 83 7.25 34.19 -4.02
CA TYR A 83 7.48 34.89 -5.28
C TYR A 83 7.09 36.36 -5.12
N ASP A 84 7.97 37.25 -5.58
CA ASP A 84 7.80 38.71 -5.51
C ASP A 84 7.47 39.27 -4.10
N GLY A 85 7.93 38.58 -3.06
CA GLY A 85 7.69 38.97 -1.65
C GLY A 85 6.40 38.41 -1.05
N ASP A 86 5.52 37.82 -1.87
CA ASP A 86 4.31 37.15 -1.43
C ASP A 86 4.56 35.66 -1.17
N THR A 87 3.89 35.13 -0.15
CA THR A 87 3.98 33.71 0.25
C THR A 87 2.72 32.97 -0.19
N PHE A 88 2.92 31.83 -0.82
CA PHE A 88 1.87 30.97 -1.35
C PHE A 88 1.97 29.58 -0.74
N TYR A 89 0.82 28.91 -0.65
CA TYR A 89 0.68 27.55 -0.11
C TYR A 89 -0.18 26.73 -1.06
N ASP A 90 0.35 25.60 -1.51
CA ASP A 90 -0.37 24.64 -2.36
C ASP A 90 -0.45 23.28 -1.68
N GLU A 91 -1.63 22.67 -1.69
CA GLU A 91 -1.86 21.30 -1.24
C GLU A 91 -1.72 20.33 -2.41
N HIS A 92 -1.04 19.22 -2.16
CA HIS A 92 -0.80 18.18 -3.14
C HIS A 92 -1.02 16.80 -2.53
N SER A 93 -1.33 15.84 -3.41
CA SER A 93 -1.40 14.43 -3.07
C SER A 93 -0.50 13.59 -3.98
N LEU A 94 0.20 12.63 -3.39
CA LEU A 94 1.04 11.66 -4.07
C LEU A 94 0.54 10.25 -3.72
N ALA A 95 0.30 9.41 -4.72
CA ALA A 95 0.12 7.99 -4.48
C ALA A 95 1.49 7.31 -4.41
N GLY A 96 1.67 6.41 -3.46
CA GLY A 96 2.80 5.50 -3.41
C GLY A 96 2.85 4.67 -4.68
N SER A 97 4.01 4.67 -5.33
CA SER A 97 4.28 3.79 -6.46
C SER A 97 4.83 2.46 -5.96
N GLY A 98 4.41 1.37 -6.60
CA GLY A 98 5.19 0.13 -6.59
C GLY A 98 6.64 0.40 -6.95
N ALA A 99 7.55 -0.46 -6.49
CA ALA A 99 8.95 -0.39 -6.92
C ALA A 99 8.96 -0.37 -8.45
N ALA A 100 9.52 0.69 -9.03
CA ALA A 100 9.47 0.87 -10.48
C ALA A 100 10.05 -0.34 -11.21
N LEU A 101 9.33 -0.85 -12.21
CA LEU A 101 9.75 -2.05 -12.96
C LEU A 101 11.03 -1.84 -13.79
N THR A 102 11.43 -0.60 -14.00
CA THR A 102 12.68 -0.22 -14.65
C THR A 102 13.10 1.17 -14.18
N THR A 103 14.20 1.71 -14.72
CA THR A 103 14.71 3.04 -14.38
C THR A 103 14.82 3.94 -15.60
N THR A 104 14.81 5.26 -15.37
CA THR A 104 15.07 6.27 -16.39
C THR A 104 16.39 6.02 -17.12
N ALA A 105 17.44 5.60 -16.42
CA ALA A 105 18.73 5.30 -17.01
C ALA A 105 18.67 4.09 -17.98
N LYS A 106 18.00 3.01 -17.59
CA LYS A 106 17.82 1.82 -18.45
C LYS A 106 16.98 2.15 -19.68
N PHE A 107 15.90 2.90 -19.52
CA PHE A 107 15.08 3.34 -20.65
C PHE A 107 15.85 4.24 -21.62
N LYS A 108 16.66 5.19 -21.11
CA LYS A 108 17.52 6.05 -21.94
C LYS A 108 18.55 5.25 -22.73
N SER A 109 19.17 4.27 -22.09
CA SER A 109 20.07 3.34 -22.76
C SER A 109 19.36 2.56 -23.87
N TYR A 110 18.10 2.17 -23.68
CA TYR A 110 17.30 1.45 -24.67
C TYR A 110 16.97 2.29 -25.90
N ILE A 111 16.62 3.58 -25.73
CA ILE A 111 16.31 4.49 -26.85
C ILE A 111 17.54 5.19 -27.46
N GLY A 112 18.72 5.05 -26.85
CA GLY A 112 19.95 5.72 -27.27
C GLY A 112 19.99 7.22 -26.94
N GLU A 113 19.30 7.67 -25.89
CA GLU A 113 19.22 9.08 -25.48
C GLU A 113 20.25 9.40 -24.39
N THR A 114 21.06 10.44 -24.60
CA THR A 114 22.11 10.85 -23.65
C THR A 114 21.84 12.20 -22.99
N SER A 115 20.91 13.02 -23.52
CA SER A 115 20.56 14.32 -22.94
C SER A 115 19.75 14.16 -21.65
N THR A 116 19.74 15.20 -20.81
CA THR A 116 18.95 15.25 -19.57
C THR A 116 17.57 15.90 -19.77
N THR A 117 17.27 16.37 -20.98
CA THR A 117 16.07 17.14 -21.31
C THR A 117 14.76 16.42 -20.99
N TYR A 118 14.74 15.09 -21.16
CA TYR A 118 13.53 14.29 -20.96
C TYR A 118 13.54 13.48 -19.65
N ASP A 119 14.52 13.64 -18.78
CA ASP A 119 14.70 12.78 -17.60
C ASP A 119 13.45 12.81 -16.71
N SER A 120 12.88 13.99 -16.47
CA SER A 120 11.65 14.16 -15.70
C SER A 120 10.45 13.45 -16.34
N LEU A 121 10.27 13.63 -17.65
CA LEU A 121 9.18 12.98 -18.37
C LEU A 121 9.32 11.46 -18.36
N ILE A 122 10.53 10.95 -18.56
CA ILE A 122 10.79 9.50 -18.58
C ILE A 122 10.50 8.90 -17.20
N ASP A 123 10.91 9.57 -16.13
CA ASP A 123 10.62 9.18 -14.75
C ASP A 123 9.10 9.07 -14.50
N ASP A 124 8.32 10.04 -14.98
CA ASP A 124 6.86 10.01 -14.85
C ASP A 124 6.23 8.87 -15.67
N LEU A 125 6.79 8.59 -16.86
CA LEU A 125 6.33 7.48 -17.70
C LEU A 125 6.68 6.12 -17.12
N VAL A 126 7.82 5.99 -16.43
CA VAL A 126 8.22 4.77 -15.70
C VAL A 126 7.21 4.46 -14.61
N ASN A 127 6.84 5.46 -13.80
CA ASN A 127 5.84 5.29 -12.74
C ASN A 127 4.45 4.98 -13.33
N ARG A 128 4.04 5.70 -14.39
CA ARG A 128 2.77 5.45 -15.07
C ARG A 128 2.67 4.06 -15.69
N ALA A 129 3.74 3.60 -16.33
CA ALA A 129 3.81 2.26 -16.91
C ALA A 129 3.73 1.19 -15.80
N THR A 130 4.48 1.35 -14.72
CA THR A 130 4.43 0.44 -13.56
C THR A 130 2.99 0.31 -13.02
N SER A 131 2.36 1.44 -12.71
CA SER A 131 0.97 1.47 -12.21
C SER A 131 -0.03 0.86 -13.20
N ALA A 132 0.14 1.11 -14.50
CA ALA A 132 -0.75 0.53 -15.52
C ALA A 132 -0.61 -1.00 -15.60
N LEU A 133 0.62 -1.52 -15.54
CA LEU A 133 0.88 -2.96 -15.63
C LEU A 133 0.36 -3.70 -14.39
N GLU A 134 0.59 -3.15 -13.19
CA GLU A 134 0.08 -3.70 -11.93
C GLU A 134 -1.45 -3.65 -11.89
N ALA A 135 -2.08 -2.53 -12.30
CA ALA A 135 -3.53 -2.41 -12.38
C ALA A 135 -4.14 -3.43 -13.35
N TYR A 136 -3.48 -3.71 -14.48
CA TYR A 136 -3.92 -4.74 -15.42
C TYR A 136 -3.78 -6.16 -14.86
N CYS A 137 -2.73 -6.41 -14.09
CA CYS A 137 -2.46 -7.71 -13.51
C CYS A 137 -3.26 -7.95 -12.22
N GLY A 138 -3.74 -6.91 -11.56
CA GLY A 138 -4.60 -6.99 -10.36
C GLY A 138 -3.85 -7.32 -9.07
N HIS A 139 -2.53 -7.17 -9.07
CA HIS A 139 -1.64 -7.40 -7.91
C HIS A 139 -0.33 -6.64 -8.10
N ARG A 140 0.49 -6.54 -7.05
CA ARG A 140 1.76 -5.79 -7.08
C ARG A 140 2.93 -6.72 -7.45
N PHE A 141 3.91 -6.20 -8.18
CA PHE A 141 5.04 -7.04 -8.61
C PHE A 141 6.22 -7.00 -7.64
N GLY A 142 6.41 -5.91 -6.90
CA GLY A 142 7.45 -5.83 -5.88
C GLY A 142 7.19 -6.85 -4.76
N GLU A 143 8.27 -7.42 -4.19
CA GLU A 143 8.13 -8.27 -3.01
C GLU A 143 7.68 -7.47 -1.79
N ASP A 144 6.68 -7.98 -1.08
CA ASP A 144 6.16 -7.42 0.16
C ASP A 144 5.59 -8.51 1.09
N THR A 145 5.26 -8.13 2.31
CA THR A 145 4.62 -8.98 3.32
C THR A 145 3.15 -8.67 3.48
N TYR A 146 2.34 -9.73 3.54
CA TYR A 146 0.88 -9.65 3.58
C TYR A 146 0.34 -10.53 4.71
N ARG A 147 -0.78 -10.11 5.30
CA ARG A 147 -1.67 -10.96 6.09
C ARG A 147 -3.05 -10.93 5.46
N HIS A 148 -3.51 -12.08 5.01
CA HIS A 148 -4.86 -12.23 4.47
C HIS A 148 -5.70 -13.17 5.30
N ILE A 149 -6.99 -12.84 5.37
CA ILE A 149 -8.02 -13.61 6.05
C ILE A 149 -8.98 -14.13 5.00
N PHE A 150 -9.16 -15.45 4.95
CA PHE A 150 -9.96 -16.15 3.96
C PHE A 150 -11.10 -16.91 4.62
N ASP A 151 -12.18 -17.07 3.87
CA ASP A 151 -13.19 -18.08 4.15
C ASP A 151 -12.58 -19.45 3.83
N GLY A 152 -12.65 -20.37 4.79
CA GLY A 152 -12.30 -21.75 4.53
C GLY A 152 -13.49 -22.53 3.99
N ASP A 153 -13.26 -23.34 2.96
CA ASP A 153 -14.29 -24.01 2.17
C ASP A 153 -14.19 -25.55 2.23
N GLY A 154 -13.34 -26.09 3.11
CA GLY A 154 -13.11 -27.53 3.22
C GLY A 154 -12.15 -28.08 2.16
N THR A 155 -11.76 -27.29 1.16
CA THR A 155 -10.89 -27.75 0.08
C THR A 155 -9.44 -27.86 0.53
N THR A 156 -8.60 -28.51 -0.26
CA THR A 156 -7.17 -28.65 0.03
C THR A 156 -6.33 -27.54 -0.59
N SER A 157 -6.93 -26.61 -1.34
CA SER A 157 -6.21 -25.61 -2.12
C SER A 157 -6.74 -24.22 -1.83
N LEU A 158 -5.84 -23.32 -1.45
CA LEU A 158 -6.14 -21.91 -1.23
C LEU A 158 -5.26 -21.07 -2.17
N PHE A 159 -5.88 -20.19 -2.95
CA PHE A 159 -5.16 -19.30 -3.85
C PHE A 159 -4.90 -17.96 -3.17
N LEU A 160 -3.62 -17.66 -2.98
CA LEU A 160 -3.17 -16.37 -2.49
C LEU A 160 -3.24 -15.32 -3.61
N PRO A 161 -3.68 -14.10 -3.29
CA PRO A 161 -3.86 -13.05 -4.28
C PRO A 161 -2.54 -12.45 -4.79
N GLU A 162 -1.50 -12.43 -3.95
CA GLU A 162 -0.17 -11.92 -4.30
C GLU A 162 0.78 -13.10 -4.56
N PHE A 163 1.58 -13.01 -5.63
CA PHE A 163 2.49 -14.06 -6.08
C PHE A 163 3.62 -13.46 -6.93
N PRO A 164 4.80 -14.12 -7.03
CA PRO A 164 5.15 -15.43 -6.49
C PRO A 164 5.35 -15.41 -4.97
N VAL A 165 4.90 -16.45 -4.26
CA VAL A 165 5.03 -16.55 -2.79
C VAL A 165 6.42 -17.03 -2.39
N THR A 166 7.27 -16.15 -1.89
CA THR A 166 8.66 -16.50 -1.54
C THR A 166 8.75 -17.17 -0.16
N LYS A 167 7.88 -16.79 0.78
CA LYS A 167 7.86 -17.33 2.15
C LYS A 167 6.44 -17.31 2.71
N VAL A 168 6.08 -18.32 3.50
CA VAL A 168 4.91 -18.26 4.39
C VAL A 168 5.42 -18.26 5.83
N SER A 169 5.04 -17.26 6.61
CA SER A 169 5.44 -17.12 8.01
C SER A 169 4.37 -17.62 8.97
N LEU A 170 3.09 -17.63 8.55
CA LEU A 170 1.99 -18.18 9.31
C LEU A 170 0.93 -18.73 8.35
N LEU A 171 0.47 -19.95 8.62
CA LEU A 171 -0.81 -20.44 8.14
C LEU A 171 -1.61 -20.87 9.37
N SER A 172 -2.82 -20.38 9.51
CA SER A 172 -3.72 -20.67 10.63
C SER A 172 -5.08 -21.08 10.09
N VAL A 173 -5.66 -22.15 10.62
CA VAL A 173 -6.96 -22.71 10.18
C VAL A 173 -8.07 -22.52 11.21
N SER A 174 -7.88 -21.62 12.17
CA SER A 174 -8.96 -21.17 13.03
C SER A 174 -8.62 -19.82 13.65
N LEU A 175 -9.63 -19.24 14.31
CA LEU A 175 -9.47 -18.06 15.15
C LEU A 175 -9.71 -18.43 16.61
N GLN A 176 -9.19 -17.62 17.51
CA GLN A 176 -9.44 -17.73 18.94
C GLN A 176 -9.79 -16.37 19.54
N ASP A 177 -10.89 -16.33 20.30
CA ASP A 177 -11.26 -15.18 21.11
C ASP A 177 -10.31 -15.10 22.31
N VAL A 178 -9.43 -14.12 22.35
CA VAL A 178 -8.36 -14.01 23.36
C VAL A 178 -8.68 -13.01 24.46
N ILE A 179 -9.29 -11.88 24.10
CA ILE A 179 -9.62 -10.79 25.03
C ILE A 179 -11.11 -10.51 24.89
N ARG A 180 -11.81 -10.41 26.04
CA ARG A 180 -13.15 -9.83 26.10
C ARG A 180 -13.08 -8.43 26.68
N VAL A 181 -13.70 -7.48 25.99
CA VAL A 181 -13.76 -6.06 26.38
C VAL A 181 -15.22 -5.64 26.55
N THR A 182 -15.51 -4.80 27.54
CA THR A 182 -16.81 -4.18 27.76
C THR A 182 -16.62 -2.73 28.18
N ASN A 183 -17.58 -1.89 27.84
CA ASN A 183 -17.71 -0.55 28.39
C ASN A 183 -19.06 -0.42 29.12
N THR A 184 -19.08 0.23 30.29
CA THR A 184 -20.28 0.39 31.13
C THR A 184 -20.75 1.85 31.25
N SER A 185 -20.38 2.72 30.30
CA SER A 185 -20.91 4.07 30.24
C SER A 185 -22.45 4.02 30.16
N SER A 186 -23.10 4.87 30.97
CA SER A 186 -24.55 4.99 31.05
C SER A 186 -25.12 6.12 30.19
N ASP A 187 -24.26 7.03 29.74
CA ASP A 187 -24.60 8.26 29.02
C ASP A 187 -24.08 8.29 27.58
N ALA A 188 -23.17 7.38 27.21
CA ALA A 188 -22.80 7.12 25.82
C ALA A 188 -23.91 6.38 25.08
N TRP A 189 -24.12 6.74 23.81
CA TRP A 189 -25.07 6.02 22.94
C TRP A 189 -24.39 4.86 22.19
N ASN A 190 -23.05 4.86 22.11
CA ASN A 190 -22.27 3.77 21.55
C ASN A 190 -20.87 3.72 22.18
N ALA A 191 -20.30 2.51 22.25
CA ALA A 191 -18.90 2.29 22.57
C ALA A 191 -18.41 1.05 21.84
N TYR A 192 -17.24 1.12 21.24
CA TYR A 192 -16.66 0.02 20.45
C TYR A 192 -15.14 0.00 20.55
N VAL A 193 -14.58 -1.18 20.29
CA VAL A 193 -13.14 -1.36 20.12
C VAL A 193 -12.84 -1.68 18.68
N GLU A 194 -11.82 -1.05 18.11
CA GLU A 194 -11.36 -1.29 16.76
C GLU A 194 -9.90 -1.75 16.82
N VAL A 195 -9.53 -2.74 16.03
CA VAL A 195 -8.12 -3.10 15.83
C VAL A 195 -7.77 -2.73 14.39
N VAL A 196 -6.75 -1.89 14.24
CA VAL A 196 -6.33 -1.34 12.96
C VAL A 196 -5.10 -2.08 12.46
N GLU A 197 -5.11 -2.42 11.17
CA GLU A 197 -3.95 -2.98 10.50
C GLU A 197 -2.80 -1.96 10.45
N SER A 198 -1.57 -2.45 10.55
CA SER A 198 -0.41 -1.60 10.35
C SER A 198 -0.34 -1.20 8.89
N ALA A 199 -0.28 0.12 8.66
CA ALA A 199 0.09 0.64 7.36
C ALA A 199 1.47 0.08 7.01
N THR A 200 2.54 0.52 7.67
CA THR A 200 3.94 0.16 7.35
C THR A 200 4.27 -1.33 7.12
N ASP A 201 3.54 -2.23 7.77
CA ASP A 201 3.68 -3.68 7.66
C ASP A 201 2.27 -4.29 7.71
N PRO A 202 1.65 -4.58 6.55
CA PRO A 202 0.32 -5.17 6.46
C PRO A 202 0.24 -6.58 7.04
N SER A 203 1.35 -7.16 7.49
CA SER A 203 1.36 -8.49 8.08
C SER A 203 0.90 -8.50 9.55
N VAL A 204 0.83 -7.34 10.21
CA VAL A 204 0.54 -7.17 11.64
C VAL A 204 -0.45 -6.04 11.90
N SER A 205 -0.98 -5.96 13.12
CA SER A 205 -1.84 -4.86 13.57
C SER A 205 -1.05 -3.79 14.33
N SER A 206 -1.38 -2.52 14.14
CA SER A 206 -0.63 -1.38 14.70
C SER A 206 -1.25 -0.84 15.98
N THR A 207 -2.55 -0.61 15.97
CA THR A 207 -3.26 0.10 17.05
C THR A 207 -4.57 -0.59 17.38
N MET A 208 -4.97 -0.45 18.66
CA MET A 208 -6.31 -0.74 19.11
C MET A 208 -6.93 0.54 19.66
N ASN A 209 -8.05 0.95 19.07
CA ASN A 209 -8.77 2.15 19.47
C ASN A 209 -9.95 1.74 20.36
N CYS A 210 -10.02 2.34 21.54
CA CYS A 210 -11.17 2.25 22.44
C CYS A 210 -11.98 3.54 22.28
N VAL A 211 -13.15 3.45 21.66
CA VAL A 211 -13.96 4.61 21.28
C VAL A 211 -15.27 4.64 22.05
N ILE A 212 -15.56 5.79 22.66
CA ILE A 212 -16.85 6.11 23.28
C ILE A 212 -17.48 7.22 22.42
N GLN A 213 -18.76 7.07 22.10
CA GLN A 213 -19.52 8.07 21.37
C GLN A 213 -20.67 8.61 22.22
N GLY A 214 -20.59 9.91 22.51
CA GLY A 214 -21.51 10.65 23.37
C GLY A 214 -21.24 10.47 24.87
N GLY A 215 -21.94 11.27 25.67
CA GLY A 215 -21.72 11.34 27.12
C GLY A 215 -20.54 12.23 27.50
N ALA A 216 -20.17 12.19 28.78
CA ALA A 216 -19.07 13.00 29.33
C ALA A 216 -17.67 12.52 28.88
N ASP A 217 -17.55 11.23 28.55
CA ASP A 217 -16.29 10.57 28.18
C ASP A 217 -16.16 10.36 26.65
N ASP A 218 -16.91 11.11 25.84
CA ASP A 218 -16.87 11.06 24.36
C ASP A 218 -15.45 11.25 23.83
N GLY A 219 -14.99 10.34 22.97
CA GLY A 219 -13.65 10.36 22.42
C GLY A 219 -13.05 8.99 22.12
N SER A 220 -11.79 8.98 21.69
CA SER A 220 -11.05 7.78 21.31
C SER A 220 -9.71 7.74 22.05
N ASP A 221 -9.40 6.60 22.66
CA ASP A 221 -8.10 6.29 23.25
C ASP A 221 -7.39 5.25 22.37
N ALA A 222 -6.24 5.62 21.80
CA ALA A 222 -5.45 4.75 20.91
C ALA A 222 -4.32 4.05 21.69
N LEU A 223 -4.25 2.71 21.58
CA LEU A 223 -3.23 1.88 22.20
C LEU A 223 -2.31 1.27 21.12
N THR A 224 -1.03 1.59 21.14
CA THR A 224 -0.04 1.09 20.16
C THR A 224 0.38 -0.34 20.49
N LEU A 225 -0.02 -1.31 19.66
CA LEU A 225 0.09 -2.74 19.93
C LEU A 225 1.52 -3.25 20.00
N SER A 226 2.46 -2.66 19.26
CA SER A 226 3.88 -3.06 19.24
C SER A 226 4.57 -2.96 20.61
N SER A 227 3.97 -2.22 21.56
CA SER A 227 4.49 -2.05 22.92
C SER A 227 3.91 -3.06 23.93
N TYR A 228 3.01 -3.96 23.50
CA TYR A 228 2.24 -4.80 24.42
C TYR A 228 2.29 -6.29 24.08
N THR A 229 2.36 -7.10 25.14
CA THR A 229 1.81 -8.45 25.18
C THR A 229 0.32 -8.39 25.53
N LEU A 230 -0.46 -9.45 25.28
CA LEU A 230 -1.90 -9.47 25.59
C LEU A 230 -2.19 -9.18 27.07
N THR A 231 -1.35 -9.63 28.01
CA THR A 231 -1.51 -9.29 29.44
C THR A 231 -1.34 -7.79 29.69
N SER A 232 -0.26 -7.20 29.15
CA SER A 232 -0.01 -5.76 29.34
C SER A 232 -1.03 -4.88 28.63
N LEU A 233 -1.58 -5.34 27.49
CA LEU A 233 -2.66 -4.65 26.78
C LEU A 233 -3.94 -4.62 27.62
N VAL A 234 -4.33 -5.75 28.21
CA VAL A 234 -5.49 -5.81 29.10
C VAL A 234 -5.32 -4.89 30.31
N ALA A 235 -4.12 -4.81 30.88
CA ALA A 235 -3.83 -3.86 31.95
C ALA A 235 -3.98 -2.39 31.47
N ALA A 236 -3.48 -2.07 30.27
CA ALA A 236 -3.60 -0.75 29.67
C ALA A 236 -5.07 -0.35 29.43
N ILE A 237 -5.91 -1.25 28.90
CA ILE A 237 -7.34 -0.98 28.69
C ILE A 237 -8.04 -0.69 30.01
N ASN A 238 -7.79 -1.50 31.06
CA ASN A 238 -8.38 -1.28 32.38
C ASN A 238 -7.90 0.03 33.03
N ALA A 239 -6.73 0.54 32.63
CA ALA A 239 -6.18 1.81 33.12
C ALA A 239 -6.80 3.04 32.44
N LEU A 240 -7.52 2.89 31.31
CA LEU A 240 -8.17 4.00 30.61
C LEU A 240 -9.31 4.65 31.43
N ALA A 241 -9.81 3.96 32.46
CA ALA A 241 -11.03 4.35 33.19
C ALA A 241 -12.24 4.47 32.23
N LYS A 242 -13.11 5.47 32.40
CA LYS A 242 -14.25 5.76 31.50
C LYS A 242 -15.22 4.57 31.28
N GLY A 243 -15.31 3.69 32.28
CA GLY A 243 -16.14 2.47 32.23
C GLY A 243 -15.56 1.31 31.40
N TRP A 244 -14.31 1.40 30.90
CA TRP A 244 -13.65 0.31 30.19
C TRP A 244 -13.24 -0.83 31.13
N SER A 245 -13.50 -2.06 30.72
CA SER A 245 -12.98 -3.26 31.36
C SER A 245 -12.61 -4.32 30.34
N ALA A 246 -11.44 -4.94 30.52
CA ALA A 246 -10.95 -6.02 29.68
C ALA A 246 -10.43 -7.18 30.53
N THR A 247 -10.58 -8.40 30.02
CA THR A 247 -10.00 -9.60 30.63
C THR A 247 -9.54 -10.60 29.56
N LEU A 248 -8.50 -11.36 29.87
CA LEU A 248 -8.09 -12.49 29.07
C LEU A 248 -9.05 -13.65 29.27
N ASN A 249 -9.41 -14.33 28.18
CA ASN A 249 -10.22 -15.54 28.24
C ASN A 249 -9.45 -16.71 28.88
N VAL A 250 -8.15 -16.79 28.62
CA VAL A 250 -7.24 -17.77 29.23
C VAL A 250 -5.94 -17.07 29.61
N SER A 251 -5.48 -17.28 30.85
CA SER A 251 -4.27 -16.63 31.38
C SER A 251 -3.01 -16.91 30.57
N ASN A 252 -2.87 -18.13 30.05
CA ASN A 252 -1.66 -18.57 29.34
C ASN A 252 -1.47 -17.89 27.97
N TRP A 253 -2.52 -17.31 27.39
CA TRP A 253 -2.41 -16.53 26.15
C TRP A 253 -1.84 -15.14 26.39
N GLY A 254 -1.67 -14.74 27.64
CA GLY A 254 -1.13 -13.44 28.03
C GLY A 254 0.26 -13.11 27.48
N ILE A 255 1.03 -14.15 27.12
CA ILE A 255 2.39 -14.05 26.56
C ILE A 255 2.38 -13.69 25.07
N TRP A 256 1.25 -13.88 24.38
CA TRP A 256 1.17 -13.60 22.95
C TRP A 256 1.32 -12.10 22.66
N ASP A 257 1.92 -11.80 21.51
CA ASP A 257 2.19 -10.43 21.09
C ASP A 257 0.90 -9.77 20.60
N ALA A 258 0.60 -8.57 21.09
CA ALA A 258 -0.62 -7.86 20.73
C ALA A 258 -0.75 -7.48 19.24
N PRO A 259 0.32 -7.29 18.45
CA PRO A 259 0.23 -7.12 17.00
C PRO A 259 -0.40 -8.30 16.23
N GLU A 260 -0.51 -9.48 16.86
CA GLU A 260 -1.19 -10.65 16.28
C GLU A 260 -2.71 -10.57 16.34
N LEU A 261 -3.29 -9.59 17.05
CA LEU A 261 -4.74 -9.36 17.07
C LEU A 261 -5.23 -9.06 15.66
N LEU A 262 -6.36 -9.65 15.28
CA LEU A 262 -6.92 -9.48 13.96
C LEU A 262 -7.60 -8.12 13.79
N PRO A 263 -7.35 -7.42 12.67
CA PRO A 263 -8.05 -6.19 12.35
C PRO A 263 -9.56 -6.41 12.29
N ASN A 264 -10.32 -5.42 12.76
CA ASN A 264 -11.77 -5.42 12.71
C ASN A 264 -12.29 -3.99 12.56
N PRO A 265 -13.43 -3.77 11.88
CA PRO A 265 -13.98 -2.44 11.63
C PRO A 265 -14.72 -1.83 12.84
N GLY A 266 -14.57 -2.40 14.04
CA GLY A 266 -15.26 -1.97 15.26
C GLY A 266 -16.19 -3.05 15.84
N LEU A 267 -15.89 -3.46 17.06
CA LEU A 267 -16.69 -4.37 17.87
C LEU A 267 -17.42 -3.59 18.96
N SER A 268 -18.75 -3.45 18.80
CA SER A 268 -19.59 -2.80 19.80
C SER A 268 -19.50 -3.54 21.14
N CYS A 269 -19.28 -2.80 22.21
CA CYS A 269 -18.99 -3.33 23.55
C CYS A 269 -19.70 -2.58 24.68
N ILE A 270 -20.65 -1.69 24.35
CA ILE A 270 -21.46 -1.02 25.36
C ILE A 270 -22.42 -2.02 26.02
N ASN A 271 -22.28 -2.19 27.34
CA ASN A 271 -23.07 -3.11 28.17
C ASN A 271 -23.11 -4.57 27.65
N LYS A 272 -22.09 -4.99 26.89
CA LYS A 272 -21.92 -6.34 26.35
C LYS A 272 -20.45 -6.63 26.08
N TYR A 273 -20.09 -7.91 26.04
CA TYR A 273 -18.72 -8.30 25.70
C TYR A 273 -18.48 -8.27 24.19
N ALA A 274 -17.44 -7.54 23.78
CA ALA A 274 -16.78 -7.68 22.49
C ALA A 274 -15.60 -8.65 22.63
N TYR A 275 -15.45 -9.54 21.65
CA TYR A 275 -14.39 -10.56 21.63
C TYR A 275 -13.35 -10.21 20.57
N VAL A 276 -12.14 -9.88 21.01
CA VAL A 276 -11.00 -9.60 20.13
C VAL A 276 -10.29 -10.92 19.84
N GLN A 277 -9.99 -11.15 18.57
CA GLN A 277 -9.55 -12.45 18.06
C GLN A 277 -8.09 -12.43 17.61
N THR A 278 -7.43 -13.58 17.68
CA THR A 278 -6.13 -13.85 17.04
C THR A 278 -6.24 -15.08 16.14
N PRO A 279 -5.29 -15.28 15.21
CA PRO A 279 -5.09 -16.59 14.59
C PRO A 279 -4.91 -17.69 15.65
N TYR A 280 -5.38 -18.90 15.37
CA TYR A 280 -5.27 -20.07 16.23
C TYR A 280 -5.18 -21.37 15.42
N LYS A 281 -4.44 -22.35 15.95
CA LYS A 281 -4.01 -23.57 15.24
C LYS A 281 -3.18 -23.26 14.00
N SER A 282 -1.92 -22.90 14.25
CA SER A 282 -0.95 -22.75 13.19
C SER A 282 -0.63 -24.10 12.55
N GLU A 283 -0.78 -24.19 11.23
CA GLU A 283 -0.42 -25.35 10.44
C GLU A 283 0.96 -25.15 9.83
N ILE A 284 1.80 -26.17 9.96
CA ILE A 284 3.18 -26.16 9.43
C ILE A 284 3.38 -27.18 8.30
N GLU A 285 2.38 -28.01 8.03
CA GLU A 285 2.43 -29.08 7.02
C GLU A 285 1.65 -28.70 5.76
N PHE A 286 2.11 -27.65 5.06
CA PHE A 286 1.55 -27.23 3.77
C PHE A 286 2.61 -27.26 2.67
N ASP A 287 2.16 -27.32 1.41
CA ASP A 287 3.00 -27.25 0.22
C ASP A 287 2.63 -26.01 -0.61
N ILE A 288 3.64 -25.33 -1.14
CA ILE A 288 3.44 -24.23 -2.09
C ILE A 288 3.66 -24.80 -3.48
N LYS A 289 2.61 -24.80 -4.30
CA LYS A 289 2.71 -25.34 -5.66
C LYS A 289 3.76 -24.57 -6.46
N GLY A 290 4.68 -25.33 -7.06
CA GLY A 290 5.77 -24.79 -7.87
C GLY A 290 7.08 -24.52 -7.10
N GLN A 291 7.09 -24.57 -5.76
CA GLN A 291 8.34 -24.48 -5.00
C GLN A 291 9.06 -25.83 -4.83
N ARG A 292 8.32 -26.93 -4.66
CA ARG A 292 8.90 -28.23 -4.26
C ARG A 292 9.38 -29.11 -5.42
N ASN A 293 8.88 -28.92 -6.64
CA ASN A 293 9.23 -29.72 -7.82
C ASN A 293 9.57 -28.85 -9.04
N PRO A 294 10.85 -28.46 -9.22
CA PRO A 294 11.37 -28.00 -10.50
C PRO A 294 11.12 -29.09 -11.58
N PRO A 295 10.78 -28.76 -12.84
CA PRO A 295 10.94 -27.48 -13.53
C PRO A 295 9.61 -26.75 -13.81
N TYR A 296 8.53 -27.06 -13.08
CA TYR A 296 7.21 -26.49 -13.34
C TYR A 296 7.16 -25.00 -12.93
N ASN A 297 7.57 -24.15 -13.86
CA ASN A 297 7.67 -22.71 -13.77
C ASN A 297 6.31 -22.08 -13.44
N GLY A 298 6.24 -21.50 -12.25
CA GLY A 298 5.16 -20.63 -11.83
C GLY A 298 4.76 -20.92 -10.40
N ASN A 299 5.35 -20.19 -9.46
CA ASN A 299 4.75 -20.05 -8.15
C ASN A 299 3.52 -19.15 -8.32
N VAL A 300 2.37 -19.81 -8.41
CA VAL A 300 1.07 -19.20 -8.73
C VAL A 300 0.28 -18.80 -7.48
N GLY A 301 0.90 -18.86 -6.31
CA GLY A 301 0.24 -18.56 -5.04
C GLY A 301 -0.73 -19.64 -4.54
N GLU A 302 -0.71 -20.86 -5.10
CA GLU A 302 -1.56 -21.96 -4.60
C GLU A 302 -0.91 -22.63 -3.38
N LEU A 303 -1.50 -22.42 -2.21
CA LEU A 303 -1.21 -23.15 -0.99
C LEU A 303 -2.01 -24.44 -0.94
N ARG A 304 -1.34 -25.54 -0.61
CA ARG A 304 -1.95 -26.86 -0.46
C ARG A 304 -1.82 -27.38 0.95
N LEU A 305 -2.95 -27.64 1.57
CA LEU A 305 -3.04 -28.28 2.87
C LEU A 305 -3.70 -29.66 2.68
N PRO A 306 -2.95 -30.78 2.80
CA PRO A 306 -3.47 -32.11 2.52
C PRO A 306 -4.68 -32.51 3.36
N VAL A 307 -4.77 -31.97 4.58
CA VAL A 307 -5.87 -32.24 5.52
C VAL A 307 -7.12 -31.39 5.24
N GLY A 308 -7.04 -30.43 4.31
CA GLY A 308 -8.10 -29.48 3.99
C GLY A 308 -8.11 -28.26 4.89
N PHE A 309 -8.56 -27.13 4.34
CA PHE A 309 -8.82 -25.90 5.10
C PHE A 309 -10.13 -26.05 5.88
N SER A 310 -10.15 -25.59 7.13
CA SER A 310 -11.33 -25.61 7.99
C SER A 310 -12.52 -24.86 7.37
N GLU A 311 -13.69 -25.47 7.27
CA GLU A 311 -14.90 -24.76 6.82
C GLU A 311 -15.28 -23.62 7.79
N GLY A 312 -15.52 -22.42 7.24
CA GLY A 312 -15.94 -21.26 8.01
C GLY A 312 -15.74 -19.94 7.28
N LYS A 313 -16.23 -18.86 7.89
CA LYS A 313 -16.04 -17.50 7.36
C LYS A 313 -14.84 -16.86 8.02
N GLN A 314 -13.98 -16.25 7.22
CA GLN A 314 -12.82 -15.46 7.64
C GLN A 314 -11.98 -16.15 8.74
N ASN A 315 -11.88 -17.48 8.68
CA ASN A 315 -11.29 -18.32 9.72
C ASN A 315 -9.89 -18.83 9.37
N VAL A 316 -9.47 -18.66 8.12
CA VAL A 316 -8.13 -19.04 7.65
C VAL A 316 -7.28 -17.79 7.55
N VAL A 317 -6.18 -17.72 8.29
CA VAL A 317 -5.26 -16.57 8.27
C VAL A 317 -3.92 -17.02 7.69
N VAL A 318 -3.46 -16.29 6.68
CA VAL A 318 -2.15 -16.54 6.06
C VAL A 318 -1.31 -15.29 6.16
N ARG A 319 -0.13 -15.40 6.78
CA ARG A 319 0.94 -14.41 6.72
C ARG A 319 2.04 -14.92 5.79
N TYR A 320 2.37 -14.13 4.77
CA TYR A 320 3.29 -14.56 3.73
C TYR A 320 4.00 -13.38 3.08
N THR A 321 5.14 -13.67 2.46
CA THR A 321 5.91 -12.76 1.61
C THR A 321 5.68 -13.19 0.17
N ALA A 322 5.31 -12.25 -0.69
CA ALA A 322 5.07 -12.51 -2.10
C ALA A 322 5.47 -11.34 -2.99
N GLY A 323 5.73 -11.64 -4.26
CA GLY A 323 6.23 -10.70 -5.26
C GLY A 323 7.67 -11.03 -5.66
N TYR A 324 8.23 -10.22 -6.54
CA TYR A 324 9.57 -10.43 -7.08
C TYR A 324 10.60 -9.62 -6.28
N PRO A 325 11.56 -10.28 -5.59
CA PRO A 325 12.66 -9.58 -4.90
C PRO A 325 13.55 -8.81 -5.89
N THR A 326 13.60 -9.28 -7.13
CA THR A 326 14.26 -8.64 -8.25
C THR A 326 13.34 -8.73 -9.45
N VAL A 327 13.09 -7.60 -10.10
CA VAL A 327 12.21 -7.53 -11.28
C VAL A 327 12.74 -8.51 -12.36
N PRO A 328 11.92 -9.46 -12.83
CA PRO A 328 12.32 -10.36 -13.92
C PRO A 328 12.61 -9.60 -15.21
N ASP A 329 13.62 -10.03 -15.97
CA ASP A 329 14.05 -9.38 -17.21
C ASP A 329 12.91 -9.22 -18.24
N ASP A 330 12.01 -10.21 -18.34
CA ASP A 330 10.85 -10.11 -19.24
C ASP A 330 9.85 -9.04 -18.77
N LEU A 331 9.59 -8.95 -17.47
CA LEU A 331 8.71 -7.92 -16.91
C LEU A 331 9.31 -6.51 -17.07
N GLU A 332 10.63 -6.37 -16.87
CA GLU A 332 11.35 -5.14 -17.16
C GLU A 332 11.25 -4.76 -18.65
N GLN A 333 11.44 -5.71 -19.57
CA GLN A 333 11.31 -5.44 -21.00
C GLN A 333 9.88 -5.05 -21.37
N ILE A 334 8.86 -5.69 -20.78
CA ILE A 334 7.46 -5.29 -20.94
C ILE A 334 7.24 -3.83 -20.52
N ALA A 335 7.80 -3.44 -19.37
CA ALA A 335 7.72 -2.06 -18.88
C ALA A 335 8.41 -1.08 -19.83
N ILE A 336 9.63 -1.38 -20.28
CA ILE A 336 10.38 -0.57 -21.27
C ILE A 336 9.57 -0.38 -22.56
N ASP A 337 8.94 -1.44 -23.06
CA ASP A 337 8.14 -1.37 -24.28
C ASP A 337 6.90 -0.48 -24.10
N LEU A 338 6.23 -0.56 -22.94
CA LEU A 338 5.10 0.31 -22.63
C LEU A 338 5.53 1.78 -22.49
N ILE A 339 6.65 2.03 -21.81
CA ILE A 339 7.23 3.39 -21.68
C ILE A 339 7.57 3.94 -23.07
N ASN A 340 8.16 3.14 -23.94
CA ASN A 340 8.48 3.53 -25.31
C ASN A 340 7.23 3.93 -26.10
N ILE A 341 6.13 3.19 -25.92
CA ILE A 341 4.83 3.50 -26.54
C ILE A 341 4.31 4.85 -26.03
N TYR A 342 4.34 5.10 -24.72
CA TYR A 342 3.92 6.38 -24.15
C TYR A 342 4.82 7.54 -24.59
N PHE A 343 6.13 7.33 -24.60
CA PHE A 343 7.13 8.33 -24.99
C PHE A 343 6.97 8.74 -26.46
N ARG A 344 6.75 7.78 -27.36
CA ARG A 344 6.48 8.06 -28.79
C ARG A 344 5.10 8.66 -29.01
N GLY A 345 4.14 8.32 -28.16
CA GLY A 345 2.76 8.83 -28.22
C GLY A 345 2.63 10.30 -27.81
N ARG A 346 3.61 10.88 -27.10
CA ARG A 346 3.55 12.25 -26.57
C ARG A 346 3.32 13.34 -27.63
N ASN A 347 3.77 13.10 -28.87
CA ASN A 347 3.67 14.04 -29.98
C ASN A 347 2.66 13.57 -31.05
N LYS A 348 1.86 12.54 -30.76
CA LYS A 348 0.89 11.99 -31.70
C LYS A 348 -0.53 12.19 -31.17
N ASP A 349 -1.44 12.53 -32.06
CA ASP A 349 -2.87 12.51 -31.77
C ASP A 349 -3.30 11.04 -31.57
N LEU A 350 -3.65 10.68 -30.34
CA LEU A 350 -4.04 9.32 -29.93
C LEU A 350 -5.35 8.84 -30.59
N SER A 351 -6.06 9.71 -31.29
CA SER A 351 -7.26 9.37 -32.07
C SER A 351 -6.96 8.77 -33.46
N VAL A 352 -5.71 8.82 -33.93
CA VAL A 352 -5.33 8.44 -35.30
C VAL A 352 -4.68 7.05 -35.33
N LYS A 353 -5.44 6.05 -35.83
CA LYS A 353 -5.01 4.63 -35.90
C LYS A 353 -4.17 4.29 -37.15
N SER A 354 -4.34 5.03 -38.24
CA SER A 354 -3.51 4.93 -39.44
C SER A 354 -3.64 6.19 -40.29
N GLU A 355 -2.52 6.67 -40.82
CA GLU A 355 -2.49 7.69 -41.86
C GLU A 355 -1.93 7.04 -43.13
N ARG A 356 -2.71 7.03 -44.22
CA ARG A 356 -2.19 6.77 -45.56
C ARG A 356 -2.24 8.08 -46.34
N LEU A 357 -1.13 8.43 -47.00
CA LEU A 357 -1.12 9.53 -47.97
C LEU A 357 -1.98 9.12 -49.18
N GLY A 358 -3.22 9.62 -49.22
CA GLY A 358 -4.15 9.49 -50.35
C GLY A 358 -5.53 8.95 -49.94
N ASP A 359 -6.56 9.78 -50.16
CA ASP A 359 -8.01 9.63 -49.91
C ASP A 359 -8.44 9.28 -48.47
N HIS A 360 -8.94 10.30 -47.78
CA HIS A 360 -9.11 10.35 -46.33
C HIS A 360 -10.32 9.53 -45.84
N SER A 361 -10.06 8.48 -45.05
CA SER A 361 -11.03 7.81 -44.18
C SER A 361 -10.41 7.69 -42.80
N ILE A 362 -11.08 8.24 -41.79
CA ILE A 362 -10.67 8.18 -40.39
C ILE A 362 -11.51 7.10 -39.71
N THR A 363 -10.87 6.12 -39.10
CA THR A 363 -11.53 5.12 -38.24
C THR A 363 -10.96 5.23 -36.83
N HIS A 364 -11.81 5.57 -35.86
CA HIS A 364 -11.43 5.72 -34.46
C HIS A 364 -11.18 4.35 -33.80
N ALA A 365 -10.17 4.25 -32.93
CA ALA A 365 -9.94 3.06 -32.11
C ALA A 365 -10.78 3.15 -30.82
N GLU A 366 -11.60 2.14 -30.54
CA GLU A 366 -12.46 2.08 -29.35
C GLU A 366 -11.66 1.93 -28.02
N ASP A 367 -10.35 1.68 -28.08
CA ASP A 367 -9.53 1.22 -26.95
C ASP A 367 -8.22 2.02 -26.73
N ALA A 368 -8.13 3.28 -27.19
CA ALA A 368 -6.89 4.07 -27.12
C ALA A 368 -6.35 4.35 -25.69
N ARG A 369 -7.15 4.06 -24.65
CA ARG A 369 -6.78 4.21 -23.23
C ARG A 369 -6.31 2.91 -22.57
N ASN A 370 -6.38 1.78 -23.26
CA ASN A 370 -6.08 0.46 -22.70
C ASN A 370 -4.64 0.01 -23.03
N ILE A 371 -4.05 -0.84 -22.19
CA ILE A 371 -2.71 -1.42 -22.46
C ILE A 371 -2.73 -2.14 -23.81
N PRO A 372 -1.74 -1.92 -24.71
CA PRO A 372 -1.73 -2.54 -26.03
C PRO A 372 -1.81 -4.07 -25.98
N LYS A 373 -2.57 -4.69 -26.89
CA LYS A 373 -2.82 -6.16 -26.91
C LYS A 373 -1.54 -7.01 -26.91
N GLN A 374 -0.48 -6.53 -27.57
CA GLN A 374 0.83 -7.20 -27.58
C GLN A 374 1.47 -7.28 -26.17
N ILE A 375 1.28 -6.25 -25.36
CA ILE A 375 1.75 -6.19 -23.98
C ILE A 375 0.87 -7.10 -23.10
N GLN A 376 -0.44 -7.09 -23.31
CA GLN A 376 -1.37 -7.95 -22.59
C GLN A 376 -1.04 -9.44 -22.71
N VAL A 377 -0.68 -9.91 -23.92
CA VAL A 377 -0.32 -11.33 -24.15
C VAL A 377 0.93 -11.72 -23.36
N ARG A 378 1.94 -10.85 -23.29
CA ARG A 378 3.17 -11.10 -22.53
C ARG A 378 2.97 -11.01 -21.02
N LEU A 379 2.00 -10.20 -20.56
CA LEU A 379 1.62 -10.09 -19.16
C LEU A 379 0.79 -11.26 -18.64
N ALA A 380 0.24 -12.11 -19.52
CA ALA A 380 -0.66 -13.20 -19.11
C ALA A 380 -0.12 -14.09 -17.97
N PRO A 381 1.18 -14.47 -17.92
CA PRO A 381 1.74 -15.27 -16.82
C PRO A 381 1.81 -14.52 -15.48
N TYR A 382 1.81 -13.19 -15.51
CA TYR A 382 1.94 -12.31 -14.36
C TYR A 382 0.58 -11.84 -13.84
N LYS A 383 -0.52 -12.26 -14.44
CA LYS A 383 -1.86 -11.80 -14.09
C LYS A 383 -2.41 -12.61 -12.92
N ARG A 384 -3.02 -11.91 -11.96
CA ARG A 384 -3.70 -12.52 -10.83
C ARG A 384 -4.84 -13.42 -11.30
N TRP A 385 -4.95 -14.55 -10.61
CA TRP A 385 -6.06 -15.50 -10.77
C TRP A 385 -7.38 -14.80 -10.44
N ARG A 386 -8.40 -15.06 -11.26
CA ARG A 386 -9.75 -14.50 -11.06
C ARG A 386 -10.64 -15.45 -10.30
#